data_AF-A0A2X0MF24-F1
#
_entry.id   AF-A0A2X0MF24-F1
#
_cell.length_a   1.000
_cell.length_b   1.000
_cell.length_c   1.000
_cell.angle_alpha   90.00
_cell.angle_beta   90.00
_cell.angle_gamma   90.00
#
_symmetry.space_group_name_H-M   'P 1'
#
loop_
_entity.id
_entity.type
_entity.pdbx_description
1 polymer ?
#
loop_
_entity_poly.entity_id
_entity_poly.type
_entity_poly.pdbx_seq_one_letter_code
_entity_poly.pdbx_strand_id
1 'polypeptide(L)'
;MEATQDKRNVFTKNRTEANNTVVDVCGVRTASYTGMSPVFERHRVGSRGWTRHVDACSATPFLFNLKTKVMINYDDASSAGEKTKYALSQGLKGVYTFDPTGFNEGVLKTIRKKLDATAEW
;
A
#
# COMPACT_ATOMS: atom_id res chain seq x y z
N MET A 1 54.01 -21.92 -13.72
CA MET A 1 54.25 -21.63 -12.29
C MET A 1 53.32 -20.50 -11.92
N GLU A 2 52.43 -20.80 -10.99
CA GLU A 2 51.24 -20.04 -10.61
C GLU A 2 51.65 -18.84 -9.76
N ALA A 3 51.34 -17.62 -10.22
CA ALA A 3 51.48 -16.42 -9.41
C ALA A 3 50.23 -16.31 -8.52
N THR A 4 50.43 -16.55 -7.23
CA THR A 4 49.44 -16.39 -6.16
C THR A 4 48.93 -14.94 -6.11
N GLN A 5 47.65 -14.75 -6.44
CA GLN A 5 46.99 -13.46 -6.26
C GLN A 5 46.39 -13.37 -4.86
N ASP A 6 46.93 -12.43 -4.07
CA ASP A 6 46.56 -12.09 -2.70
C ASP A 6 45.04 -11.81 -2.57
N LYS A 7 44.33 -12.61 -1.76
CA LYS A 7 42.88 -12.52 -1.52
C LYS A 7 42.50 -11.39 -0.54
N ARG A 8 43.27 -10.31 -0.44
CA ARG A 8 43.00 -9.19 0.50
C ARG A 8 42.24 -8.00 -0.08
N ASN A 9 41.60 -8.15 -1.23
CA ASN A 9 40.55 -7.23 -1.66
C ASN A 9 39.31 -8.02 -2.09
N VAL A 10 38.69 -8.66 -1.11
CA VAL A 10 37.24 -8.87 -1.20
C VAL A 10 36.63 -7.48 -1.12
N PHE A 11 36.41 -6.85 -2.28
CA PHE A 11 35.38 -5.83 -2.38
C PHE A 11 34.15 -6.51 -1.79
N THR A 12 33.77 -6.13 -0.58
CA THR A 12 32.54 -6.57 0.06
C THR A 12 31.45 -6.05 -0.86
N LYS A 13 31.11 -6.85 -1.86
CA LYS A 13 29.82 -6.81 -2.49
C LYS A 13 28.91 -7.06 -1.30
N ASN A 14 28.42 -5.98 -0.68
CA ASN A 14 27.28 -6.02 0.19
C ASN A 14 26.20 -6.64 -0.68
N ARG A 15 26.18 -7.97 -0.65
CA ARG A 15 25.09 -8.79 -1.10
C ARG A 15 23.97 -8.24 -0.25
N THR A 16 23.18 -7.34 -0.82
CA THR A 16 21.89 -6.98 -0.27
C THR A 16 21.12 -8.30 -0.29
N GLU A 17 21.27 -9.05 0.79
CA GLU A 17 20.42 -10.19 1.03
C GLU A 17 19.01 -9.62 1.03
N ALA A 18 18.13 -10.18 0.21
CA ALA A 18 16.74 -9.76 0.10
C ALA A 18 15.95 -9.86 1.43
N ASN A 19 16.63 -10.32 2.50
CA ASN A 19 16.15 -10.45 3.87
C ASN A 19 16.61 -9.33 4.81
N ASN A 20 17.35 -8.32 4.33
CA ASN A 20 17.66 -7.17 5.17
C ASN A 20 16.37 -6.42 5.53
N THR A 21 16.08 -6.34 6.83
CA THR A 21 14.90 -5.61 7.34
C THR A 21 15.11 -4.12 7.08
N VAL A 22 14.35 -3.54 6.16
CA VAL A 22 14.29 -2.10 5.99
C VAL A 22 13.11 -1.59 6.83
N VAL A 23 13.35 -0.52 7.59
CA VAL A 23 12.26 0.24 8.22
C VAL A 23 11.68 1.14 7.13
N ASP A 24 10.43 0.94 6.77
CA ASP A 24 9.75 1.82 5.81
C ASP A 24 9.39 3.19 6.41
N VAL A 25 8.80 4.08 5.60
CA VAL A 25 8.32 5.40 6.05
C VAL A 25 7.24 5.32 7.14
N CYS A 26 6.69 4.14 7.38
CA CYS A 26 5.67 3.83 8.37
C CYS A 26 6.27 3.27 9.68
N GLY A 27 7.59 3.14 9.76
CA GLY A 27 8.26 2.54 10.91
C GLY A 27 8.14 1.00 10.96
N VAL A 28 7.66 0.37 9.89
CA VAL A 28 7.48 -1.09 9.84
C VAL A 28 8.75 -1.73 9.31
N ARG A 29 9.31 -2.67 10.08
CA ARG A 29 10.44 -3.50 9.65
C ARG A 29 9.95 -4.60 8.73
N THR A 30 10.19 -4.46 7.43
CA THR A 30 9.86 -5.50 6.43
C THR A 30 11.11 -5.92 5.66
N ALA A 31 11.16 -7.18 5.23
CA ALA A 31 12.15 -7.59 4.24
C ALA A 31 11.78 -6.96 2.89
N SER A 32 12.76 -6.58 2.07
CA SER A 32 12.55 -5.86 0.81
C SER A 32 11.61 -6.55 -0.19
N TYR A 33 11.27 -7.83 0.03
CA TYR A 33 10.26 -8.60 -0.67
C TYR A 33 9.41 -9.44 0.30
N THR A 34 8.65 -8.80 1.18
CA THR A 34 7.49 -9.43 1.81
C THR A 34 6.31 -8.50 1.65
N GLY A 35 5.51 -8.71 0.61
CA GLY A 35 4.16 -8.17 0.61
C GLY A 35 3.45 -8.62 1.88
N MET A 36 2.76 -7.69 2.54
CA MET A 36 1.98 -7.86 3.77
C MET A 36 2.74 -7.63 5.09
N SER A 37 2.55 -6.45 5.68
CA SER A 37 2.78 -6.20 7.11
C SER A 37 1.61 -6.80 7.94
N PRO A 38 1.85 -7.47 9.08
CA PRO A 38 0.78 -7.96 9.94
C PRO A 38 0.43 -6.88 10.97
N VAL A 39 -0.44 -5.95 10.61
CA VAL A 39 -1.19 -5.16 11.63
C VAL A 39 -2.64 -5.63 11.56
N PHE A 40 -2.93 -6.62 12.41
CA PHE A 40 -4.25 -7.23 12.55
C PHE A 40 -5.08 -6.46 13.56
N GLU A 41 -5.84 -5.46 13.14
CA GLU A 41 -6.95 -5.03 13.98
C GLU A 41 -8.15 -4.49 13.19
N ARG A 42 -9.30 -5.10 13.52
CA ARG A 42 -10.70 -4.73 13.19
C ARG A 42 -11.20 -5.12 11.79
N HIS A 43 -11.64 -6.38 11.74
CA HIS A 43 -12.60 -6.90 10.76
C HIS A 43 -13.85 -6.04 10.71
N ARG A 44 -14.31 -5.70 9.50
CA ARG A 44 -15.75 -5.56 9.21
C ARG A 44 -16.06 -6.20 7.86
N VAL A 45 -16.29 -7.51 7.96
CA VAL A 45 -16.89 -8.46 7.01
C VAL A 45 -16.07 -8.75 5.74
N GLY A 46 -15.25 -9.81 5.81
CA GLY A 46 -14.94 -10.58 4.63
C GLY A 46 -15.84 -11.84 4.60
N SER A 47 -16.34 -12.18 3.42
CA SER A 47 -17.19 -13.34 3.18
C SER A 47 -16.37 -14.44 2.49
N ARG A 48 -16.81 -15.70 2.57
CA ARG A 48 -16.19 -16.84 1.85
C ARG A 48 -14.68 -17.04 2.12
N GLY A 49 -14.23 -16.81 3.36
CA GLY A 49 -12.84 -17.05 3.77
C GLY A 49 -11.88 -15.88 3.53
N TRP A 50 -12.39 -14.74 3.09
CA TRP A 50 -11.64 -13.48 3.04
C TRP A 50 -11.77 -12.73 4.36
N THR A 51 -10.73 -12.01 4.73
CA THR A 51 -10.70 -11.11 5.88
C THR A 51 -10.28 -9.72 5.41
N ARG A 52 -11.03 -8.69 5.77
CA ARG A 52 -10.68 -7.29 5.47
C ARG A 52 -9.70 -6.74 6.51
N HIS A 53 -8.70 -6.02 6.02
CA HIS A 53 -7.69 -5.30 6.76
C HIS A 53 -7.54 -3.88 6.23
N VAL A 54 -6.94 -3.01 7.03
CA VAL A 54 -6.55 -1.66 6.61
C VAL A 54 -5.12 -1.44 7.07
N ASP A 55 -4.23 -1.11 6.14
CA ASP A 55 -2.94 -0.54 6.49
C ASP A 55 -3.14 0.94 6.84
N ALA A 56 -2.94 1.25 8.13
CA ALA A 56 -3.16 2.59 8.66
C ALA A 56 -2.15 3.61 8.11
N CYS A 57 -0.94 3.18 7.75
CA CYS A 57 0.08 4.12 7.28
C CYS A 57 -0.21 4.60 5.85
N SER A 58 -0.51 3.67 4.95
CA SER A 58 -0.88 4.03 3.57
C SER A 58 -2.36 4.39 3.41
N ALA A 59 -3.16 4.23 4.47
CA ALA A 59 -4.62 4.32 4.46
C ALA A 59 -5.27 3.41 3.39
N THR A 60 -4.68 2.25 3.09
CA THR A 60 -5.16 1.33 2.06
C THR A 60 -5.84 0.09 2.65
N PRO A 61 -7.07 -0.26 2.19
CA PRO A 61 -7.70 -1.51 2.56
C PRO A 61 -7.21 -2.67 1.69
N PHE A 62 -7.22 -3.87 2.25
CA PHE A 62 -7.00 -5.10 1.49
C PHE A 62 -7.82 -6.26 2.06
N LEU A 63 -8.15 -7.22 1.20
CA LEU A 63 -8.71 -8.51 1.60
C LEU A 63 -7.61 -9.56 1.54
N PHE A 64 -7.54 -10.42 2.56
CA PHE A 64 -6.64 -11.56 2.56
C PHE A 64 -7.39 -12.86 2.83
N ASN A 65 -7.10 -13.90 2.04
CA ASN A 65 -7.61 -15.24 2.28
C ASN A 65 -6.49 -16.13 2.81
N LEU A 66 -6.60 -16.52 4.08
CA LEU A 66 -5.58 -17.30 4.78
C LEU A 66 -5.37 -18.70 4.19
N LYS A 67 -6.39 -19.27 3.54
CA LYS A 67 -6.34 -20.61 2.93
C LYS A 67 -5.65 -20.59 1.57
N THR A 68 -6.01 -19.63 0.71
CA THR A 68 -5.45 -19.54 -0.64
C THR A 68 -4.18 -18.69 -0.72
N LYS A 69 -3.86 -17.93 0.34
CA LYS A 69 -2.76 -16.95 0.40
C LYS A 69 -2.87 -15.85 -0.66
N VAL A 70 -4.09 -15.57 -1.14
CA VAL A 70 -4.35 -14.48 -2.09
C VAL A 70 -4.67 -13.20 -1.32
N MET A 71 -4.11 -12.09 -1.79
CA MET A 71 -4.37 -10.73 -1.34
C MET A 71 -5.06 -9.95 -2.47
N ILE A 72 -6.06 -9.13 -2.12
CA ILE A 72 -6.71 -8.18 -3.03
C ILE A 72 -6.60 -6.79 -2.43
N ASN A 73 -5.84 -5.91 -3.07
CA ASN A 73 -5.80 -4.49 -2.75
C ASN A 73 -6.87 -3.76 -3.56
N TYR A 74 -7.54 -2.81 -2.93
CA TYR A 74 -8.62 -2.06 -3.56
C TYR A 74 -8.77 -0.68 -2.94
N ASP A 75 -9.49 0.21 -3.60
CA ASP A 75 -9.98 1.46 -3.01
C ASP A 75 -11.44 1.31 -2.60
N ASP A 76 -11.75 1.84 -1.43
CA ASP A 76 -13.10 2.02 -0.91
C ASP A 76 -13.38 3.50 -0.64
N ALA A 77 -14.56 3.81 -0.11
CA ALA A 77 -14.96 5.18 0.17
C ALA A 77 -14.00 5.89 1.14
N SER A 78 -13.44 5.17 2.11
CA SER A 78 -12.53 5.74 3.11
C SER A 78 -11.20 6.13 2.47
N SER A 79 -10.55 5.18 1.81
CA SER A 79 -9.25 5.37 1.15
C SER A 79 -9.31 6.38 0.00
N ALA A 80 -10.35 6.34 -0.83
CA ALA A 80 -10.58 7.33 -1.87
C ALA A 80 -10.82 8.74 -1.29
N GLY A 81 -11.51 8.83 -0.15
CA GLY A 81 -11.72 10.08 0.58
C GLY A 81 -10.41 10.71 1.08
N GLU A 82 -9.51 9.90 1.65
CA GLU A 82 -8.19 10.36 2.10
C GLU A 82 -7.30 10.77 0.91
N LYS A 83 -7.29 9.99 -0.19
CA LYS A 83 -6.59 10.37 -1.43
C LYS A 83 -7.08 11.69 -1.99
N THR A 84 -8.40 11.91 -1.98
CA THR A 84 -8.99 13.17 -2.44
C THR A 84 -8.57 14.34 -1.55
N LYS A 85 -8.61 14.16 -0.22
CA LYS A 85 -8.14 15.17 0.74
C LYS A 85 -6.66 15.50 0.54
N TYR A 86 -5.82 14.49 0.33
CA TYR A 86 -4.41 14.69 0.06
C TYR A 86 -4.18 15.44 -1.26
N ALA A 87 -4.85 15.05 -2.35
CA ALA A 87 -4.72 15.74 -3.63
C ALA A 87 -5.03 17.24 -3.51
N LEU A 88 -6.12 17.58 -2.81
CA LEU A 88 -6.51 18.96 -2.55
C LEU A 88 -5.49 19.71 -1.68
N SER A 89 -4.93 19.07 -0.64
CA SER A 89 -3.91 19.69 0.21
C SER A 89 -2.59 19.96 -0.53
N GLN A 90 -2.32 19.23 -1.61
CA GLN A 90 -1.19 19.45 -2.50
C GLN A 90 -1.49 20.45 -3.64
N GLY A 91 -2.67 21.09 -3.65
CA GLY A 91 -3.07 22.02 -4.70
C GLY A 91 -3.36 21.36 -6.05
N LEU A 92 -3.60 20.04 -6.07
CA LEU A 92 -4.03 19.34 -7.28
C LEU A 92 -5.50 19.65 -7.57
N LYS A 93 -5.86 19.66 -8.85
CA LYS A 93 -7.23 20.01 -9.29
C LYS A 93 -8.29 18.96 -8.99
N GLY A 94 -7.90 17.75 -8.59
CA GLY A 94 -8.83 16.68 -8.28
C GLY A 94 -8.20 15.30 -8.38
N VAL A 95 -9.06 14.29 -8.56
CA VAL A 95 -8.69 12.88 -8.66
C VAL A 95 -9.37 12.23 -9.86
N TYR A 96 -8.80 11.13 -10.35
CA TYR A 96 -9.33 10.34 -11.45
C TYR A 96 -9.54 8.90 -11.00
N THR A 97 -10.65 8.28 -11.42
CA THR A 97 -10.94 6.85 -11.21
C THR A 97 -10.77 6.11 -12.53
N PHE A 98 -10.00 5.02 -12.51
CA PHE A 98 -9.79 4.17 -13.68
C PHE A 98 -10.68 2.94 -13.60
N ASP A 99 -11.69 2.86 -14.47
CA ASP A 99 -12.42 1.62 -14.75
C ASP A 99 -13.25 1.78 -16.06
N PRO A 100 -13.21 0.81 -16.99
CA PRO A 100 -13.99 0.87 -18.23
C PRO A 100 -15.49 0.58 -18.06
N THR A 101 -15.91 -0.02 -16.95
CA THR A 101 -17.30 -0.44 -16.64
C THR A 101 -18.01 0.46 -15.63
N GLY A 102 -17.29 1.44 -15.06
CA GLY A 102 -17.79 2.33 -14.03
C GLY A 102 -17.33 1.89 -12.64
N PHE A 103 -17.10 2.89 -11.78
CA PHE A 103 -16.63 2.68 -10.42
C PHE A 103 -17.81 2.58 -9.44
N ASN A 104 -17.55 2.09 -8.23
CA ASN A 104 -18.58 1.99 -7.18
C ASN A 104 -19.18 3.37 -6.84
N GLU A 105 -20.50 3.51 -6.95
CA GLU A 105 -21.22 4.77 -6.75
C GLU A 105 -20.98 5.39 -5.36
N GLY A 106 -20.90 4.57 -4.31
CA GLY A 106 -20.63 5.05 -2.96
C GLY A 106 -19.25 5.69 -2.83
N VAL A 107 -18.26 5.15 -3.56
CA VAL A 107 -16.92 5.72 -3.60
C VAL A 107 -16.91 7.04 -4.37
N LEU A 108 -17.57 7.09 -5.53
CA LEU A 108 -17.71 8.31 -6.34
C LEU A 108 -18.42 9.44 -5.57
N LYS A 109 -19.49 9.12 -4.83
CA LYS A 109 -20.17 10.09 -3.94
C LYS A 109 -19.25 10.65 -2.87
N THR A 110 -18.37 9.81 -2.32
CA THR A 110 -17.41 10.23 -1.30
C THR A 110 -16.36 11.17 -1.88
N ILE A 111 -15.81 10.82 -3.05
CA ILE A 111 -14.89 11.68 -3.79
C ILE A 111 -15.55 13.04 -4.06
N ARG A 112 -16.77 13.04 -4.62
CA ARG A 112 -17.49 14.27 -4.95
C ARG A 112 -17.71 15.15 -3.73
N LYS A 113 -18.19 14.57 -2.62
CA LYS A 113 -18.38 15.29 -1.36
C LYS A 113 -17.10 15.95 -0.86
N LYS A 114 -15.94 15.29 -1.01
CA LYS A 114 -14.65 15.85 -0.59
C LYS A 114 -14.17 17.00 -1.48
N LEU A 115 -14.40 16.89 -2.79
CA LEU A 115 -14.09 17.97 -3.74
C LEU A 115 -14.97 19.21 -3.49
N ASP A 116 -16.26 19.01 -3.24
CA ASP A 116 -17.21 20.11 -2.98
C ASP A 116 -16.93 20.83 -1.66
N ALA A 117 -16.49 20.11 -0.63
CA ALA A 117 -16.16 20.71 0.67
C ALA A 117 -14.96 21.67 0.64
N THR A 118 -14.18 21.69 -0.44
CA THR A 118 -13.05 22.62 -0.62
C THR A 118 -13.34 23.71 -1.65
N ALA A 119 -14.52 23.68 -2.28
CA ALA A 119 -14.96 24.68 -3.24
C ALA A 119 -15.71 25.82 -2.51
N GLU A 120 -15.02 26.53 -1.63
CA GLU A 120 -15.47 27.85 -1.17
C GLU A 120 -14.76 28.90 -2.04
N TRP A 121 -15.55 29.62 -2.85
CA TRP A 121 -15.13 30.81 -3.59
C TRP A 121 -15.83 32.04 -2.99
#